data_AF-A0A6N2D6K7-F1
#
_entry.id   AF-A0A6N2D6K7-F1
#
_cell.length_a   1.000
_cell.length_b   1.000
_cell.length_c   1.000
_cell.angle_alpha   90.00
_cell.angle_beta   90.00
_cell.angle_gamma   90.00
#
_symmetry.space_group_name_H-M   'P 1'
#
loop_
_entity.id
_entity.type
_entity.pdbx_description
1 polymer ?
#
loop_
_entity_poly.entity_id
_entity_poly.type
_entity_poly.pdbx_seq_one_letter_code
_entity_poly.pdbx_strand_id
1 'polypeptide(L)'
;MPEEGEDVPDDDLVDRNCDGIVGDLGRAVLVSPNGEAGAEGSIEAPLADLAEAIAAALGSGRDHVYVAAGTYEGPVVVPGGVSIFGGYDPGTWERTLDRGVEIVADAPWAVRVDALDEPVVLDTLTVRTRDAGEGQGAHGVVVMDPGAPVTLSNVAVHAGRGGDGLAGAAGARGARGGDGAIGRPGCLGSLSVLGNFSCLSNQPSNATGAGAGSTSSECGASGGAGGAGRTGPNNGQGGSAGAAPNGGSGGGGGASASCQNDGADGGPGASGTVGTAGAGGDWGHGGARGTIEDGIWVGSTGEDGVAGAPGGGGGGGGGGGGRHS
;
A
#
# COMPACT_ATOMS: atom_id res chain seq x y z
N MET A 1 -27.30 -50.91 35.74
CA MET A 1 -27.86 -50.12 34.62
C MET A 1 -26.84 -49.01 34.41
N PRO A 2 -26.14 -48.92 33.27
CA PRO A 2 -25.39 -47.69 33.00
C PRO A 2 -26.40 -46.55 32.91
N GLU A 3 -26.08 -45.39 33.47
CA GLU A 3 -26.99 -44.25 33.50
C GLU A 3 -27.10 -43.63 32.10
N GLU A 4 -28.32 -43.45 31.61
CA GLU A 4 -28.60 -42.62 30.44
C GLU A 4 -28.26 -41.16 30.80
N GLY A 5 -27.03 -40.78 30.53
CA GLY A 5 -26.54 -39.40 30.57
C GLY A 5 -26.21 -38.93 29.16
N GLU A 6 -26.22 -37.61 28.98
CA GLU A 6 -25.69 -36.98 27.79
C GLU A 6 -24.20 -37.37 27.62
N ASP A 7 -23.87 -38.00 26.48
CA ASP A 7 -22.50 -38.39 26.13
C ASP A 7 -21.94 -37.39 25.10
N VAL A 8 -21.24 -36.39 25.63
CA VAL A 8 -20.53 -35.38 24.83
C VAL A 8 -19.04 -35.62 24.98
N PRO A 9 -18.24 -35.57 23.89
CA PRO A 9 -16.81 -35.73 24.00
C PRO A 9 -16.19 -34.67 24.92
N ASP A 10 -15.50 -35.12 25.95
CA ASP A 10 -14.83 -34.29 26.95
C ASP A 10 -13.47 -34.86 27.36
N ASP A 11 -12.79 -34.24 28.32
CA ASP A 11 -11.47 -34.65 28.79
C ASP A 11 -11.48 -35.94 29.63
N ASP A 12 -12.66 -36.42 30.08
CA ASP A 12 -12.76 -37.66 30.86
C ASP A 12 -12.62 -38.90 29.97
N LEU A 13 -12.85 -38.77 28.65
CA LEU A 13 -12.73 -39.84 27.66
C LEU A 13 -13.60 -41.07 27.98
N VAL A 14 -14.78 -40.85 28.57
CA VAL A 14 -15.70 -41.93 28.97
C VAL A 14 -16.83 -42.05 27.95
N ASP A 15 -16.99 -43.24 27.39
CA ASP A 15 -18.22 -43.69 26.72
C ASP A 15 -19.29 -43.93 27.80
N ARG A 16 -20.20 -42.97 27.95
CA ARG A 16 -21.23 -42.94 28.99
C ARG A 16 -22.49 -43.68 28.55
N ASN A 17 -22.84 -43.62 27.27
CA ASN A 17 -24.02 -44.29 26.73
C ASN A 17 -23.75 -45.75 26.29
N CYS A 18 -22.49 -46.20 26.38
CA CYS A 18 -22.00 -47.52 25.99
C CYS A 18 -22.28 -47.86 24.52
N ASP A 19 -22.25 -46.88 23.62
CA ASP A 19 -22.49 -47.06 22.18
C ASP A 19 -21.23 -47.46 21.41
N GLY A 20 -20.08 -47.51 22.07
CA GLY A 20 -18.80 -47.95 21.52
C GLY A 20 -17.87 -46.81 21.11
N ILE A 21 -18.23 -45.55 21.37
CA ILE A 21 -17.38 -44.39 21.13
C ILE A 21 -17.48 -43.40 22.29
N VAL A 22 -16.50 -42.51 22.44
CA VAL A 22 -16.64 -41.35 23.34
C VAL A 22 -17.46 -40.29 22.61
N GLY A 23 -18.66 -39.99 23.13
CA GLY A 23 -19.67 -39.14 22.50
C GLY A 23 -20.85 -39.94 21.93
N ASP A 24 -21.90 -39.26 21.49
CA ASP A 24 -23.11 -39.88 20.93
C ASP A 24 -23.07 -39.98 19.39
N LEU A 25 -23.10 -41.20 18.83
CA LEU A 25 -23.16 -41.42 17.38
C LEU A 25 -24.43 -40.88 16.72
N GLY A 26 -25.54 -40.83 17.45
CA GLY A 26 -26.82 -40.29 16.97
C GLY A 26 -26.76 -38.79 16.69
N ARG A 27 -25.83 -38.08 17.34
CA ARG A 27 -25.59 -36.64 17.22
C ARG A 27 -24.49 -36.28 16.22
N ALA A 28 -23.73 -37.26 15.73
CA ALA A 28 -22.46 -36.99 15.06
C ALA A 28 -22.42 -37.37 13.58
N VAL A 29 -21.64 -36.62 12.82
CA VAL A 29 -21.15 -37.01 11.49
C VAL A 29 -19.66 -37.26 11.60
N LEU A 30 -19.19 -38.38 11.04
CA LEU A 30 -17.82 -38.84 11.16
C LEU A 30 -17.02 -38.52 9.90
N VAL A 31 -15.80 -38.01 10.09
CA VAL A 31 -14.88 -37.65 9.01
C VAL A 31 -13.49 -38.23 9.27
N SER A 32 -12.85 -38.77 8.24
CA SER A 32 -11.56 -39.45 8.31
C SER A 32 -10.75 -39.20 7.04
N PRO A 33 -9.41 -39.06 7.08
CA PRO A 33 -8.61 -38.96 5.87
C PRO A 33 -8.69 -40.22 4.99
N ASN A 34 -9.11 -41.35 5.57
CA ASN A 34 -9.35 -42.61 4.87
C ASN A 34 -10.80 -42.76 4.38
N GLY A 35 -11.63 -41.73 4.58
CA GLY A 35 -13.03 -41.71 4.18
C GLY A 35 -13.23 -41.51 2.68
N GLU A 36 -14.49 -41.36 2.28
CA GLU A 36 -14.89 -41.16 0.90
C GLU A 36 -15.77 -39.90 0.76
N ALA A 37 -15.64 -39.20 -0.37
CA ALA A 37 -16.50 -38.06 -0.67
C ALA A 37 -17.94 -38.52 -0.91
N GLY A 38 -18.93 -37.82 -0.36
CA GLY A 38 -20.34 -38.19 -0.45
C GLY A 38 -20.75 -39.41 0.36
N ALA A 39 -19.89 -39.90 1.26
CA ALA A 39 -20.20 -40.98 2.18
C ALA A 39 -21.27 -40.55 3.22
N GLU A 40 -21.79 -41.52 3.96
CA GLU A 40 -22.84 -41.28 4.97
C GLU A 40 -22.33 -40.48 6.18
N GLY A 41 -21.02 -40.52 6.45
CA GLY A 41 -20.43 -39.95 7.65
C GLY A 41 -20.70 -40.83 8.88
N SER A 42 -20.61 -42.15 8.70
CA SER A 42 -20.71 -43.18 9.75
C SER A 42 -19.34 -43.78 10.06
N ILE A 43 -19.28 -44.70 11.03
CA ILE A 43 -18.04 -45.43 11.38
C ILE A 43 -17.53 -46.23 10.16
N GLU A 44 -18.44 -46.89 9.45
CA GLU A 44 -18.13 -47.76 8.31
C GLU A 44 -17.92 -46.99 7.00
N ALA A 45 -18.53 -45.81 6.88
CA ALA A 45 -18.44 -44.94 5.70
C ALA A 45 -18.24 -43.48 6.13
N PRO A 46 -17.07 -43.13 6.69
CA PRO A 46 -16.77 -41.76 7.08
C PRO A 46 -16.56 -40.87 5.86
N LEU A 47 -16.86 -39.59 6.02
CA LEU A 47 -16.58 -38.58 5.00
C LEU A 47 -15.07 -38.32 4.90
N ALA A 48 -14.59 -37.98 3.71
CA ALA A 48 -13.19 -37.59 3.50
C ALA A 48 -12.92 -36.12 3.81
N ASP A 49 -13.90 -35.25 3.54
CA ASP A 49 -13.77 -33.80 3.59
C ASP A 49 -14.45 -33.21 4.83
N LEU A 50 -13.75 -32.32 5.53
CA LEU A 50 -14.24 -31.71 6.77
C LEU A 50 -15.40 -30.73 6.51
N ALA A 51 -15.36 -29.96 5.42
CA ALA A 51 -16.44 -29.05 5.08
C ALA A 51 -17.72 -29.81 4.67
N GLU A 52 -17.57 -30.94 3.98
CA GLU A 52 -18.66 -31.85 3.67
C GLU A 52 -19.29 -32.44 4.95
N ALA A 53 -18.47 -32.85 5.92
CA ALA A 53 -18.97 -33.36 7.20
C ALA A 53 -19.73 -32.30 8.01
N ILE A 54 -19.24 -31.06 8.05
CA ILE A 54 -19.95 -29.94 8.69
C ILE A 54 -21.30 -29.68 7.99
N ALA A 55 -21.32 -29.67 6.65
CA ALA A 55 -22.55 -29.48 5.89
C ALA A 55 -23.55 -30.63 6.10
N ALA A 56 -23.07 -31.87 6.17
CA ALA A 56 -23.89 -33.05 6.44
C ALA A 56 -24.47 -33.04 7.86
N ALA A 57 -23.69 -32.60 8.86
CA ALA A 57 -24.18 -32.45 10.24
C ALA A 57 -25.35 -31.46 10.28
N LEU A 58 -25.15 -30.26 9.74
CA LEU A 58 -26.20 -29.25 9.64
C LEU A 58 -27.43 -29.75 8.87
N GLY A 59 -27.23 -30.40 7.72
CA GLY A 59 -28.30 -30.89 6.86
C GLY A 59 -29.11 -32.04 7.47
N SER A 60 -28.53 -32.80 8.39
CA SER A 60 -29.18 -33.91 9.10
C SER A 60 -29.73 -33.52 10.48
N GLY A 61 -29.55 -32.26 10.90
CA GLY A 61 -29.93 -31.79 12.24
C GLY A 61 -29.06 -32.36 13.35
N ARG A 62 -27.84 -32.79 13.00
CA ARG A 62 -26.79 -33.26 13.91
C ARG A 62 -25.90 -32.08 14.29
N ASP A 63 -25.50 -32.03 15.54
CA ASP A 63 -24.74 -30.93 16.12
C ASP A 63 -23.27 -31.27 16.37
N HIS A 64 -22.83 -32.51 16.13
CA HIS A 64 -21.45 -32.93 16.30
C HIS A 64 -20.78 -33.36 14.99
N VAL A 65 -19.49 -33.05 14.86
CA VAL A 65 -18.59 -33.64 13.86
C VAL A 65 -17.43 -34.30 14.58
N TYR A 66 -17.26 -35.61 14.38
CA TYR A 66 -16.16 -36.39 14.97
C TYR A 66 -15.06 -36.59 13.95
N VAL A 67 -13.86 -36.13 14.28
CA VAL A 67 -12.73 -36.02 13.37
C VAL A 67 -11.66 -37.02 13.75
N ALA A 68 -11.40 -37.96 12.86
CA ALA A 68 -10.29 -38.88 13.02
C ALA A 68 -8.95 -38.18 12.83
N ALA A 69 -7.90 -38.72 13.44
CA ALA A 69 -6.57 -38.17 13.34
C ALA A 69 -6.03 -38.18 11.90
N GLY A 70 -5.38 -37.09 11.55
CA GLY A 70 -4.82 -36.84 10.23
C GLY A 70 -4.89 -35.38 9.83
N THR A 71 -4.65 -35.13 8.55
CA THR A 71 -4.59 -33.78 7.99
C THR A 71 -5.79 -33.55 7.07
N TYR A 72 -6.46 -32.43 7.26
CA TYR A 72 -7.62 -31.99 6.49
C TYR A 72 -7.32 -30.65 5.83
N GLU A 73 -7.73 -30.51 4.57
CA GLU A 73 -7.60 -29.26 3.84
C GLU A 73 -8.64 -28.25 4.34
N GLY A 74 -8.17 -27.05 4.65
CA GLY A 74 -9.00 -25.87 4.88
C GLY A 74 -8.90 -24.87 3.73
N PRO A 75 -9.57 -23.73 3.83
CA PRO A 75 -10.32 -23.26 4.99
C PRO A 75 -11.72 -23.86 5.14
N VAL A 76 -12.26 -23.90 6.37
CA VAL A 76 -13.60 -24.40 6.69
C VAL A 76 -14.46 -23.37 7.42
N VAL A 77 -15.76 -23.39 7.16
CA VAL A 77 -16.76 -22.56 7.84
C VAL A 77 -17.61 -23.45 8.74
N VAL A 78 -17.68 -23.10 10.02
CA VAL A 78 -18.45 -23.79 11.05
C VAL A 78 -19.69 -22.95 11.38
N PRO A 79 -20.90 -23.44 11.14
CA PRO A 79 -22.11 -22.73 11.53
C PRO A 79 -22.31 -22.80 13.05
N GLY A 80 -23.02 -21.84 13.63
CA GLY A 80 -23.54 -21.94 15.00
C GLY A 80 -24.31 -23.25 15.22
N GLY A 81 -24.12 -23.85 16.39
CA GLY A 81 -24.76 -25.11 16.76
C GLY A 81 -24.06 -26.38 16.27
N VAL A 82 -23.01 -26.29 15.44
CA VAL A 82 -22.19 -27.46 15.07
C VAL A 82 -20.84 -27.39 15.76
N SER A 83 -20.54 -28.41 16.56
CA SER A 83 -19.28 -28.57 17.30
C SER A 83 -18.38 -29.62 16.65
N ILE A 84 -17.07 -29.39 16.67
CA ILE A 84 -16.05 -30.26 16.07
C ILE A 84 -15.18 -30.84 17.17
N PHE A 85 -15.13 -32.17 17.24
CA PHE A 85 -14.34 -32.90 18.22
C PHE A 85 -13.31 -33.79 17.51
N GLY A 86 -12.04 -33.52 17.75
CA GLY A 86 -10.92 -34.32 17.25
C GLY A 86 -10.48 -35.41 18.22
N GLY A 87 -9.42 -36.11 17.82
CA GLY A 87 -8.74 -37.10 18.67
C GLY A 87 -9.10 -38.56 18.40
N TYR A 88 -9.98 -38.83 17.42
CA TYR A 88 -10.45 -40.18 17.13
C TYR A 88 -9.44 -40.98 16.30
N ASP A 89 -9.35 -42.29 16.54
CA ASP A 89 -8.58 -43.19 15.68
C ASP A 89 -9.26 -43.40 14.32
N PRO A 90 -8.55 -43.31 13.19
CA PRO A 90 -9.17 -43.48 11.86
C PRO A 90 -9.57 -44.93 11.54
N GLY A 91 -9.17 -45.91 12.34
CA GLY A 91 -9.56 -47.31 12.18
C GLY A 91 -10.48 -47.83 13.30
N THR A 92 -10.22 -47.44 14.55
CA THR A 92 -10.98 -47.94 15.71
C THR A 92 -11.99 -46.96 16.28
N TRP A 93 -11.92 -45.67 15.93
CA TRP A 93 -12.69 -44.58 16.54
C TRP A 93 -12.51 -44.44 18.06
N GLU A 94 -11.46 -44.99 18.64
CA GLU A 94 -11.09 -44.70 20.03
C GLU A 94 -10.57 -43.25 20.13
N ARG A 95 -11.08 -42.46 21.07
CA ARG A 95 -10.68 -41.05 21.24
C ARG A 95 -9.56 -40.88 22.26
N THR A 96 -8.56 -40.05 21.93
CA THR A 96 -7.53 -39.57 22.87
C THR A 96 -7.23 -38.09 22.63
N LEU A 97 -6.75 -37.39 23.65
CA LEU A 97 -6.43 -35.94 23.56
C LEU A 97 -5.09 -35.64 22.87
N ASP A 98 -4.24 -36.65 22.67
CA ASP A 98 -2.92 -36.53 22.05
C ASP A 98 -2.90 -36.93 20.56
N ARG A 99 -4.03 -37.42 20.03
CA ARG A 99 -4.12 -37.79 18.63
C ARG A 99 -4.26 -36.54 17.76
N GLY A 100 -3.29 -36.33 16.87
CA GLY A 100 -3.22 -35.14 16.05
C GLY A 100 -4.30 -35.08 14.97
N VAL A 101 -5.19 -34.09 15.07
CA VAL A 101 -6.02 -33.61 13.97
C VAL A 101 -5.46 -32.27 13.52
N GLU A 102 -5.16 -32.13 12.23
CA GLU A 102 -4.58 -30.92 11.67
C GLU A 102 -5.44 -30.36 10.54
N ILE A 103 -5.88 -29.11 10.68
CA ILE A 103 -6.55 -28.35 9.61
C ILE A 103 -5.51 -27.41 9.00
N VAL A 104 -5.17 -27.62 7.73
CA VAL A 104 -4.16 -26.84 7.01
C VAL A 104 -4.85 -26.05 5.90
N ALA A 105 -4.80 -24.72 6.00
CA ALA A 105 -5.35 -23.86 4.97
C ALA A 105 -4.25 -23.13 4.20
N ASP A 106 -4.30 -23.20 2.87
CA ASP A 106 -3.54 -22.33 1.96
C ASP A 106 -4.21 -20.93 1.82
N ALA A 107 -4.75 -20.45 2.92
CA ALA A 107 -5.46 -19.18 3.05
C ALA A 107 -4.96 -18.44 4.29
N PRO A 108 -5.16 -17.11 4.37
CA PRO A 108 -4.81 -16.34 5.56
C PRO A 108 -5.69 -16.67 6.76
N TRP A 109 -6.72 -17.51 6.60
CA TRP A 109 -7.49 -18.09 7.69
C TRP A 109 -7.80 -19.56 7.45
N ALA A 110 -8.07 -20.32 8.50
CA ALA A 110 -8.30 -21.76 8.41
C ALA A 110 -9.67 -22.19 8.93
N VAL A 111 -10.12 -21.66 10.06
CA VAL A 111 -11.46 -21.94 10.61
C VAL A 111 -12.19 -20.62 10.79
N ARG A 112 -13.40 -20.53 10.25
CA ARG A 112 -14.31 -19.41 10.52
C ARG A 112 -15.59 -19.94 11.16
N VAL A 113 -16.00 -19.35 12.26
CA VAL A 113 -17.29 -19.65 12.90
C VAL A 113 -18.27 -18.53 12.56
N ASP A 114 -19.38 -18.89 11.91
CA ASP A 114 -20.41 -17.96 11.42
C ASP A 114 -21.77 -18.23 12.09
N ALA A 115 -22.63 -17.20 12.13
CA ALA A 115 -24.03 -17.31 12.56
C ALA A 115 -24.21 -17.95 13.95
N LEU A 116 -23.48 -17.43 14.94
CA LEU A 116 -23.35 -18.03 16.25
C LEU A 116 -24.51 -17.66 17.19
N ASP A 117 -25.73 -18.07 16.87
CA ASP A 117 -26.89 -17.98 17.77
C ASP A 117 -26.95 -19.17 18.76
N GLU A 118 -26.14 -20.21 18.50
CA GLU A 118 -26.00 -21.44 19.29
C GLU A 118 -24.52 -21.71 19.60
N PRO A 119 -24.21 -22.33 20.75
CA PRO A 119 -22.82 -22.56 21.18
C PRO A 119 -22.08 -23.50 20.23
N VAL A 120 -20.77 -23.27 20.09
CA VAL A 120 -19.86 -24.10 19.29
C VAL A 120 -18.66 -24.50 20.13
N VAL A 121 -18.26 -25.76 20.05
CA VAL A 121 -17.02 -26.28 20.63
C VAL A 121 -16.09 -26.70 19.50
N LEU A 122 -14.85 -26.24 19.54
CA LEU A 122 -13.75 -26.79 18.76
C LEU A 122 -12.81 -27.48 19.75
N ASP A 123 -12.67 -28.80 19.64
CA ASP A 123 -11.91 -29.60 20.58
C ASP A 123 -10.84 -30.49 19.91
N THR A 124 -9.64 -30.53 20.50
CA THR A 124 -8.52 -31.41 20.09
C THR A 124 -8.15 -31.23 18.61
N LEU A 125 -7.84 -29.97 18.24
CA LEU A 125 -7.49 -29.58 16.87
C LEU A 125 -6.16 -28.82 16.83
N THR A 126 -5.38 -29.03 15.79
CA THR A 126 -4.28 -28.14 15.39
C THR A 126 -4.68 -27.41 14.13
N VAL A 127 -4.60 -26.08 14.14
CA VAL A 127 -4.99 -25.23 13.01
C VAL A 127 -3.75 -24.51 12.48
N ARG A 128 -3.50 -24.60 11.17
CA ARG A 128 -2.40 -23.92 10.48
C ARG A 128 -2.89 -23.09 9.31
N THR A 129 -2.36 -21.89 9.18
CA THR A 129 -2.55 -21.03 8.01
C THR A 129 -1.22 -20.68 7.38
N ARG A 130 -1.25 -20.32 6.09
CA ARG A 130 -0.09 -19.72 5.43
C ARG A 130 0.13 -18.27 5.89
N ASP A 131 1.30 -17.74 5.57
CA ASP A 131 1.59 -16.32 5.68
C ASP A 131 0.63 -15.49 4.81
N ALA A 132 0.23 -14.32 5.31
CA ALA A 132 -0.61 -13.38 4.60
C ALA A 132 0.18 -12.57 3.56
N GLY A 133 -0.50 -12.13 2.50
CA GLY A 133 0.09 -11.24 1.50
C GLY A 133 0.14 -9.78 1.96
N GLU A 134 0.78 -8.91 1.18
CA GLU A 134 0.84 -7.46 1.46
C GLU A 134 -0.55 -6.88 1.77
N GLY A 135 -0.65 -6.09 2.84
CA GLY A 135 -1.88 -5.46 3.31
C GLY A 135 -2.87 -6.41 4.02
N GLN A 136 -2.53 -7.69 4.24
CA GLN A 136 -3.43 -8.68 4.84
C GLN A 136 -2.93 -9.17 6.21
N GLY A 137 -3.88 -9.53 7.08
CA GLY A 137 -3.61 -10.29 8.32
C GLY A 137 -3.68 -11.80 8.10
N ALA A 138 -3.05 -12.57 8.98
CA ALA A 138 -3.17 -14.02 9.05
C ALA A 138 -3.83 -14.41 10.39
N HIS A 139 -4.92 -15.17 10.34
CA HIS A 139 -5.80 -15.49 11.46
C HIS A 139 -6.12 -16.99 11.47
N GLY A 140 -5.67 -17.77 12.45
CA GLY A 140 -5.94 -19.21 12.45
C GLY A 140 -7.44 -19.54 12.60
N VAL A 141 -8.07 -18.97 13.63
CA VAL A 141 -9.51 -19.11 13.90
C VAL A 141 -10.13 -17.71 13.93
N VAL A 142 -11.24 -17.54 13.22
CA VAL A 142 -12.01 -16.29 13.15
C VAL A 142 -13.43 -16.58 13.63
N VAL A 143 -13.95 -15.74 14.52
CA VAL A 143 -15.34 -15.83 14.99
C VAL A 143 -16.08 -14.57 14.57
N MET A 144 -17.14 -14.75 13.80
CA MET A 144 -17.93 -13.67 13.23
C MET A 144 -19.22 -13.50 14.02
N ASP A 145 -19.53 -12.26 14.41
CA ASP A 145 -20.79 -11.86 15.05
C ASP A 145 -21.27 -12.82 16.18
N PRO A 146 -20.49 -13.00 17.26
CA PRO A 146 -20.82 -13.99 18.29
C PRO A 146 -22.07 -13.59 19.09
N GLY A 147 -23.18 -14.34 18.93
CA GLY A 147 -24.39 -14.27 19.76
C GLY A 147 -24.40 -15.27 20.94
N ALA A 148 -23.58 -16.32 20.85
CA ALA A 148 -23.41 -17.39 21.82
C ALA A 148 -21.91 -17.59 22.16
N PRO A 149 -21.51 -18.55 23.02
CA PRO A 149 -20.09 -18.81 23.28
C PRO A 149 -19.47 -19.74 22.23
N VAL A 150 -18.21 -19.44 21.85
CA VAL A 150 -17.31 -20.40 21.19
C VAL A 150 -16.29 -20.88 22.21
N THR A 151 -16.18 -22.20 22.37
CA THR A 151 -15.19 -22.82 23.25
C THR A 151 -14.09 -23.47 22.42
N LEU A 152 -12.84 -23.08 22.69
CA LEU A 152 -11.66 -23.76 22.17
C LEU A 152 -11.07 -24.61 23.30
N SER A 153 -11.13 -25.94 23.15
CA SER A 153 -10.61 -26.90 24.11
C SER A 153 -9.51 -27.72 23.46
N ASN A 154 -8.33 -27.86 24.09
CA ASN A 154 -7.22 -28.61 23.49
C ASN A 154 -6.85 -28.17 22.05
N VAL A 155 -7.04 -26.89 21.71
CA VAL A 155 -6.76 -26.35 20.37
C VAL A 155 -5.41 -25.65 20.32
N ALA A 156 -4.56 -26.04 19.35
CA ALA A 156 -3.33 -25.35 19.02
C ALA A 156 -3.51 -24.54 17.72
N VAL A 157 -3.33 -23.22 17.79
CA VAL A 157 -3.46 -22.33 16.62
C VAL A 157 -2.10 -21.81 16.20
N HIS A 158 -1.68 -22.14 14.99
CA HIS A 158 -0.47 -21.65 14.34
C HIS A 158 -0.84 -20.80 13.12
N ALA A 159 -1.15 -19.52 13.37
CA ALA A 159 -1.36 -18.57 12.30
C ALA A 159 -0.02 -18.26 11.60
N GLY A 160 -0.07 -18.07 10.27
CA GLY A 160 1.04 -17.53 9.51
C GLY A 160 1.42 -16.10 9.93
N ARG A 161 2.50 -15.59 9.34
CA ARG A 161 2.92 -14.20 9.51
C ARG A 161 1.92 -13.26 8.84
N GLY A 162 1.57 -12.15 9.50
CA GLY A 162 0.89 -11.04 8.85
C GLY A 162 1.75 -10.45 7.72
N GLY A 163 1.11 -9.97 6.65
CA GLY A 163 1.83 -9.36 5.53
C GLY A 163 2.35 -7.98 5.87
N ASP A 164 3.33 -7.51 5.09
CA ASP A 164 3.81 -6.14 5.17
C ASP A 164 2.68 -5.16 4.81
N GLY A 165 2.67 -3.97 5.42
CA GLY A 165 1.72 -2.93 5.02
C GLY A 165 1.95 -2.48 3.57
N LEU A 166 0.90 -2.03 2.90
CA LEU A 166 1.04 -1.44 1.55
C LEU A 166 1.97 -0.23 1.59
N ALA A 167 2.90 -0.16 0.64
CA ALA A 167 3.74 1.02 0.47
C ALA A 167 2.88 2.21 0.05
N GLY A 168 3.13 3.38 0.66
CA GLY A 168 2.49 4.63 0.26
C GLY A 168 2.84 5.01 -1.17
N ALA A 169 1.96 5.77 -1.83
CA ALA A 169 2.23 6.27 -3.17
C ALA A 169 3.47 7.19 -3.19
N ALA A 170 4.26 7.11 -4.26
CA ALA A 170 5.37 8.04 -4.46
C ALA A 170 4.83 9.46 -4.70
N GLY A 171 5.40 10.45 -4.02
CA GLY A 171 5.07 11.86 -4.25
C GLY A 171 5.32 12.27 -5.71
N ALA A 172 4.48 13.18 -6.23
CA ALA A 172 4.64 13.70 -7.58
C ALA A 172 5.98 14.42 -7.76
N ARG A 173 6.58 14.30 -8.95
CA ARG A 173 7.76 15.10 -9.34
C ARG A 173 7.36 16.58 -9.42
N GLY A 174 8.17 17.45 -8.82
CA GLY A 174 7.98 18.89 -8.95
C GLY A 174 8.06 19.36 -10.42
N ALA A 175 7.27 20.38 -10.76
CA ALA A 175 7.29 20.97 -12.09
C ALA A 175 8.67 21.59 -12.43
N ARG A 176 9.05 21.54 -13.71
CA ARG A 176 10.24 22.23 -14.21
C ARG A 176 9.99 23.74 -14.18
N GLY A 177 10.96 24.50 -13.68
CA GLY A 177 10.90 25.97 -13.73
C GLY A 177 10.95 26.52 -15.16
N GLY A 178 10.41 27.71 -15.37
CA GLY A 178 10.39 28.35 -16.69
C GLY A 178 11.80 28.72 -17.17
N ASP A 179 12.04 28.65 -18.48
CA ASP A 179 13.29 29.12 -19.08
C ASP A 179 13.41 30.66 -18.95
N GLY A 180 14.63 31.16 -18.75
CA GLY A 180 14.92 32.59 -18.70
C GLY A 180 14.84 33.26 -20.08
N ALA A 181 14.49 34.54 -20.12
CA ALA A 181 14.40 35.26 -21.39
C ALA A 181 15.79 35.65 -21.95
N ILE A 182 15.89 35.71 -23.28
CA ILE A 182 17.09 36.15 -23.99
C ILE A 182 17.31 37.66 -23.72
N GLY A 183 18.54 38.05 -23.36
CA GLY A 183 18.93 39.45 -23.23
C GLY A 183 18.97 40.16 -24.59
N ARG A 184 18.65 41.47 -24.62
CA ARG A 184 18.59 42.18 -25.90
C ARG A 184 19.99 42.65 -26.35
N PRO A 185 20.30 42.61 -27.66
CA PRO A 185 21.53 43.17 -28.19
C PRO A 185 21.59 44.70 -27.95
N GLY A 186 22.81 45.23 -27.82
CA GLY A 186 23.06 46.67 -27.80
C GLY A 186 22.79 47.30 -29.17
N CYS A 187 22.27 48.53 -29.21
CA CYS A 187 22.11 49.29 -30.46
C CYS A 187 23.39 50.07 -30.81
N LEU A 188 23.64 50.27 -32.10
CA LEU A 188 24.57 51.31 -32.57
C LEU A 188 23.98 52.70 -32.32
N GLY A 189 24.77 53.60 -31.74
CA GLY A 189 24.43 55.02 -31.67
C GLY A 189 24.46 55.64 -33.06
N SER A 190 23.28 55.75 -33.68
CA SER A 190 22.98 56.49 -34.91
C SER A 190 23.93 56.27 -36.10
N LEU A 191 23.60 55.29 -36.95
CA LEU A 191 23.81 55.45 -38.39
C LEU A 191 22.64 54.83 -39.17
N SER A 192 21.74 55.68 -39.66
CA SER A 192 20.69 55.31 -40.60
C SER A 192 21.30 55.04 -41.99
N VAL A 193 21.90 53.87 -42.21
CA VAL A 193 22.23 53.43 -43.56
C VAL A 193 21.95 51.93 -43.68
N LEU A 194 20.81 51.65 -44.31
CA LEU A 194 20.40 50.37 -44.93
C LEU A 194 20.08 49.20 -43.97
N GLY A 195 18.92 49.25 -43.33
CA GLY A 195 18.32 48.09 -42.67
C GLY A 195 17.33 48.49 -41.59
N ASN A 196 16.13 47.94 -41.64
CA ASN A 196 14.94 48.39 -40.91
C ASN A 196 14.96 48.03 -39.40
N PHE A 197 15.94 48.54 -38.66
CA PHE A 197 15.99 48.50 -37.19
C PHE A 197 16.24 49.92 -36.66
N SER A 198 15.18 50.72 -36.53
CA SER A 198 15.24 52.04 -35.91
C SER A 198 15.20 51.90 -34.39
N CYS A 199 16.31 52.18 -33.71
CA CYS A 199 16.24 52.54 -32.29
C CYS A 199 15.71 53.99 -32.26
N LEU A 200 14.43 54.17 -31.89
CA LEU A 200 13.75 55.48 -31.91
C LEU A 200 14.59 56.51 -31.16
N SER A 201 14.99 57.56 -31.86
CA SER A 201 15.90 58.63 -31.47
C SER A 201 15.34 59.62 -30.42
N ASN A 202 14.35 59.20 -29.63
CA ASN A 202 13.81 60.03 -28.55
C ASN A 202 13.61 59.27 -27.23
N GLN A 203 14.29 58.13 -27.07
CA GLN A 203 14.54 57.60 -25.75
C GLN A 203 15.74 58.36 -25.18
N PRO A 204 15.72 58.80 -23.90
CA PRO A 204 16.92 59.33 -23.29
C PRO A 204 17.99 58.27 -23.49
N SER A 205 19.21 58.69 -23.82
CA SER A 205 20.38 57.82 -23.90
C SER A 205 20.24 56.63 -22.96
N ASN A 206 20.54 55.42 -23.45
CA ASN A 206 21.01 54.31 -22.60
C ASN A 206 20.03 53.15 -22.24
N ALA A 207 19.25 52.56 -23.17
CA ALA A 207 18.83 51.13 -23.11
C ALA A 207 18.02 50.66 -24.34
N THR A 208 18.25 49.44 -24.85
CA THR A 208 17.21 48.67 -25.56
C THR A 208 16.35 47.97 -24.51
N GLY A 209 15.02 48.04 -24.62
CA GLY A 209 14.12 47.51 -23.57
C GLY A 209 14.47 46.08 -23.15
N ALA A 210 14.41 45.76 -21.86
CA ALA A 210 14.72 44.43 -21.33
C ALA A 210 13.89 43.32 -22.01
N GLY A 211 14.42 42.10 -22.06
CA GLY A 211 13.63 40.93 -22.45
C GLY A 211 12.59 40.66 -21.36
N ALA A 212 11.30 40.56 -21.72
CA ALA A 212 10.26 40.24 -20.74
C ALA A 212 10.53 38.85 -20.14
N GLY A 213 10.50 38.73 -18.81
CA GLY A 213 10.63 37.44 -18.14
C GLY A 213 9.49 36.51 -18.52
N SER A 214 9.69 35.20 -18.35
CA SER A 214 8.62 34.23 -18.54
C SER A 214 7.54 34.45 -17.48
N THR A 215 6.28 34.65 -17.85
CA THR A 215 5.17 34.81 -16.90
C THR A 215 4.48 33.49 -16.57
N SER A 216 4.81 32.42 -17.31
CA SER A 216 4.14 31.12 -17.21
C SER A 216 5.04 30.10 -16.52
N SER A 217 4.70 29.79 -15.27
CA SER A 217 5.07 28.54 -14.61
C SER A 217 3.93 28.12 -13.70
N GLU A 218 3.57 26.83 -13.70
CA GLU A 218 2.42 26.31 -12.94
C GLU A 218 2.57 26.50 -11.42
N CYS A 219 3.80 26.74 -10.94
CA CYS A 219 4.14 26.86 -9.53
C CYS A 219 4.72 28.23 -9.12
N GLY A 220 4.66 29.24 -9.99
CA GLY A 220 5.22 30.58 -9.69
C GLY A 220 6.75 30.68 -9.76
N ALA A 221 7.45 29.62 -10.19
CA ALA A 221 8.87 29.58 -10.51
C ALA A 221 9.15 30.07 -11.97
N SER A 222 8.77 31.31 -12.25
CA SER A 222 9.01 31.95 -13.54
C SER A 222 10.50 32.14 -13.85
N GLY A 223 10.85 32.12 -15.13
CA GLY A 223 12.20 32.48 -15.59
C GLY A 223 12.45 33.99 -15.48
N GLY A 224 13.70 34.38 -15.21
CA GLY A 224 14.13 35.76 -15.08
C GLY A 224 14.02 36.55 -16.38
N ALA A 225 13.83 37.86 -16.26
CA ALA A 225 13.85 38.81 -17.36
C ALA A 225 15.26 38.96 -17.95
N GLY A 226 15.34 39.07 -19.27
CA GLY A 226 16.61 39.29 -19.97
C GLY A 226 17.10 40.73 -19.79
N GLY A 227 18.41 40.91 -19.65
CA GLY A 227 19.04 42.21 -19.47
C GLY A 227 18.84 43.14 -20.67
N ALA A 228 18.76 44.43 -20.40
CA ALA A 228 18.71 45.48 -21.42
C ALA A 228 20.09 45.71 -22.03
N GLY A 229 20.18 45.74 -23.36
CA GLY A 229 21.40 46.18 -24.05
C GLY A 229 21.60 47.68 -23.88
N ARG A 230 22.84 48.16 -23.95
CA ARG A 230 23.14 49.60 -23.85
C ARG A 230 23.91 50.11 -25.07
N THR A 231 24.05 51.43 -25.17
CA THR A 231 24.74 52.13 -26.26
C THR A 231 25.90 52.98 -25.72
N GLY A 232 26.91 53.27 -26.55
CA GLY A 232 28.07 54.08 -26.16
C GLY A 232 28.98 53.40 -25.12
N PRO A 233 29.62 54.12 -24.18
CA PRO A 233 30.56 53.57 -23.17
C PRO A 233 29.95 52.58 -22.17
N ASN A 234 28.67 52.28 -22.27
CA ASN A 234 27.94 51.64 -21.19
C ASN A 234 27.85 50.12 -21.39
N ASN A 235 28.18 49.37 -20.35
CA ASN A 235 27.97 47.92 -20.29
C ASN A 235 26.46 47.61 -20.37
N GLY A 236 26.12 46.48 -20.97
CA GLY A 236 24.76 45.94 -20.91
C GLY A 236 24.31 45.76 -19.46
N GLN A 237 23.00 45.78 -19.22
CA GLN A 237 22.45 45.39 -17.92
C GLN A 237 22.42 43.87 -17.80
N GLY A 238 22.66 43.36 -16.59
CA GLY A 238 22.45 41.95 -16.29
C GLY A 238 20.97 41.57 -16.37
N GLY A 239 20.69 40.29 -16.64
CA GLY A 239 19.36 39.73 -16.50
C GLY A 239 18.93 39.63 -15.03
N SER A 240 17.64 39.45 -14.78
CA SER A 240 17.14 39.16 -13.44
C SER A 240 17.27 37.67 -13.13
N ALA A 241 17.36 37.33 -11.84
CA ALA A 241 17.21 35.96 -11.40
C ALA A 241 15.80 35.41 -11.73
N GLY A 242 15.70 34.09 -11.88
CA GLY A 242 14.42 33.39 -11.89
C GLY A 242 13.73 33.47 -10.53
N ALA A 243 12.42 33.24 -10.49
CA ALA A 243 11.63 33.22 -9.26
C ALA A 243 11.79 31.89 -8.49
N ALA A 244 11.26 31.87 -7.26
CA ALA A 244 11.40 30.84 -6.23
C ALA A 244 12.80 30.80 -5.54
N PRO A 245 12.93 30.21 -4.33
CA PRO A 245 14.17 30.22 -3.53
C PRO A 245 15.40 29.63 -4.25
N ASN A 246 15.16 28.84 -5.30
CA ASN A 246 16.17 28.14 -6.08
C ASN A 246 16.27 28.66 -7.53
N GLY A 247 15.82 29.89 -7.78
CA GLY A 247 15.89 30.53 -9.09
C GLY A 247 17.34 30.74 -9.54
N GLY A 248 17.62 30.45 -10.81
CA GLY A 248 18.95 30.66 -11.39
C GLY A 248 19.29 32.15 -11.43
N SER A 249 20.55 32.49 -11.16
CA SER A 249 21.04 33.87 -11.24
C SER A 249 20.95 34.41 -12.68
N GLY A 250 20.60 35.69 -12.83
CA GLY A 250 20.63 36.35 -14.13
C GLY A 250 22.05 36.47 -14.69
N GLY A 251 22.18 36.44 -16.01
CA GLY A 251 23.46 36.56 -16.70
C GLY A 251 24.02 37.98 -16.60
N GLY A 252 25.34 38.10 -16.45
CA GLY A 252 26.01 39.41 -16.43
C GLY A 252 25.86 40.15 -17.76
N GLY A 253 25.71 41.47 -17.72
CA GLY A 253 25.65 42.29 -18.93
C GLY A 253 26.99 42.37 -19.66
N GLY A 254 26.95 42.48 -20.98
CA GLY A 254 28.14 42.53 -21.83
C GLY A 254 28.94 43.81 -21.63
N ALA A 255 30.28 43.71 -21.61
CA ALA A 255 31.15 44.86 -21.48
C ALA A 255 31.06 45.77 -22.72
N SER A 256 31.09 47.09 -22.52
CA SER A 256 31.26 48.04 -23.63
C SER A 256 32.66 47.95 -24.22
N ALA A 257 32.80 48.37 -25.48
CA ALA A 257 34.08 48.36 -26.19
C ALA A 257 34.46 49.77 -26.67
N SER A 258 35.70 50.18 -26.39
CA SER A 258 36.29 51.41 -26.92
C SER A 258 36.91 51.18 -28.30
N CYS A 259 36.78 52.18 -29.18
CA CYS A 259 37.41 52.25 -30.50
C CYS A 259 37.02 51.12 -31.46
N GLN A 260 36.07 51.40 -32.35
CA GLN A 260 35.68 50.60 -33.53
C GLN A 260 35.27 49.12 -33.29
N ASN A 261 35.40 48.56 -32.10
CA ASN A 261 34.96 47.20 -31.78
C ASN A 261 33.52 47.17 -31.26
N ASP A 262 32.78 46.11 -31.58
CA ASP A 262 31.46 45.86 -30.99
C ASP A 262 31.61 45.53 -29.50
N GLY A 263 30.61 45.91 -28.70
CA GLY A 263 30.54 45.53 -27.29
C GLY A 263 30.39 44.02 -27.16
N ALA A 264 30.82 43.47 -26.02
CA ALA A 264 30.70 42.04 -25.76
C ALA A 264 29.23 41.63 -25.58
N ASP A 265 28.93 40.38 -25.90
CA ASP A 265 27.65 39.78 -25.59
C ASP A 265 27.44 39.68 -24.07
N GLY A 266 26.17 39.74 -23.65
CA GLY A 266 25.81 39.41 -22.28
C GLY A 266 25.98 37.92 -22.00
N GLY A 267 26.32 37.58 -20.77
CA GLY A 267 26.46 36.20 -20.33
C GLY A 267 25.10 35.48 -20.27
N PRO A 268 25.07 34.15 -20.44
CA PRO A 268 23.87 33.37 -20.21
C PRO A 268 23.45 33.45 -18.73
N GLY A 269 22.14 33.42 -18.47
CA GLY A 269 21.62 33.19 -17.13
C GLY A 269 21.87 31.75 -16.68
N ALA A 270 21.98 31.54 -15.37
CA ALA A 270 22.11 30.20 -14.82
C ALA A 270 20.77 29.47 -14.85
N SER A 271 20.79 28.15 -15.04
CA SER A 271 19.60 27.32 -14.84
C SER A 271 19.13 27.37 -13.39
N GLY A 272 17.82 27.33 -13.17
CA GLY A 272 17.28 27.07 -11.83
C GLY A 272 17.55 25.62 -11.42
N THR A 273 17.55 25.32 -10.12
CA THR A 273 17.78 23.94 -9.68
C THR A 273 16.54 23.08 -9.85
N VAL A 274 16.75 21.78 -10.07
CA VAL A 274 15.66 20.78 -10.07
C VAL A 274 14.97 20.79 -8.71
N GLY A 275 13.65 20.59 -8.71
CA GLY A 275 12.85 20.46 -7.49
C GLY A 275 13.26 19.24 -6.67
N THR A 276 12.97 19.23 -5.38
CA THR A 276 13.26 18.07 -4.53
C THR A 276 12.23 16.98 -4.80
N ALA A 277 12.67 15.71 -4.80
CA ALA A 277 11.74 14.59 -4.77
C ALA A 277 10.87 14.67 -3.49
N GLY A 278 9.62 14.21 -3.59
CA GLY A 278 8.78 13.99 -2.42
C GLY A 278 9.40 12.94 -1.51
N ALA A 279 9.16 13.05 -0.19
CA ALA A 279 9.52 11.95 0.69
C ALA A 279 8.60 10.76 0.41
N GLY A 280 9.14 9.54 0.51
CA GLY A 280 8.33 8.33 0.50
C GLY A 280 7.34 8.33 1.67
N GLY A 281 6.23 7.61 1.51
CA GLY A 281 5.29 7.38 2.60
C GLY A 281 5.91 6.59 3.75
N ASP A 282 5.35 6.73 4.95
CA ASP A 282 5.78 5.94 6.10
C ASP A 282 5.26 4.50 5.99
N TRP A 283 6.03 3.56 6.52
CA TRP A 283 5.62 2.15 6.61
C TRP A 283 4.41 1.99 7.53
N GLY A 284 3.46 1.14 7.14
CA GLY A 284 2.34 0.78 8.00
C GLY A 284 2.84 0.18 9.32
N HIS A 285 2.28 0.62 10.44
CA HIS A 285 2.65 0.08 11.75
C HIS A 285 1.89 -1.21 12.03
N GLY A 286 2.60 -2.33 12.19
CA GLY A 286 2.01 -3.56 12.71
C GLY A 286 1.59 -3.38 14.17
N GLY A 287 0.31 -3.61 14.48
CA GLY A 287 -0.17 -3.92 15.84
C GLY A 287 -0.64 -2.76 16.74
N ALA A 288 -0.50 -1.49 16.35
CA ALA A 288 -0.96 -0.35 17.18
C ALA A 288 -2.13 0.45 16.59
N ARG A 289 -2.41 0.28 15.29
CA ARG A 289 -3.52 0.91 14.57
C ARG A 289 -4.06 -0.12 13.58
N GLY A 290 -5.38 -0.27 13.53
CA GLY A 290 -6.07 -1.25 12.71
C GLY A 290 -7.58 -1.04 12.80
N THR A 291 -8.31 -1.61 11.87
CA THR A 291 -9.77 -1.52 11.77
C THR A 291 -10.33 -2.93 11.64
N ILE A 292 -11.61 -3.08 11.97
CA ILE A 292 -12.34 -4.28 11.61
C ILE A 292 -12.97 -3.99 10.24
N GLU A 293 -12.58 -4.74 9.23
CA GLU A 293 -13.16 -4.69 7.88
C GLU A 293 -13.80 -6.05 7.61
N ASP A 294 -15.07 -6.05 7.21
CA ASP A 294 -15.86 -7.26 7.00
C ASP A 294 -15.79 -8.24 8.19
N GLY A 295 -15.78 -7.71 9.43
CA GLY A 295 -15.72 -8.47 10.67
C GLY A 295 -14.35 -9.09 11.00
N ILE A 296 -13.33 -8.86 10.19
CA ILE A 296 -11.95 -9.33 10.41
C ILE A 296 -11.06 -8.15 10.82
N TRP A 297 -10.18 -8.38 11.80
CA TRP A 297 -9.17 -7.38 12.16
C TRP A 297 -8.13 -7.25 11.04
N VAL A 298 -7.93 -6.01 10.57
CA VAL A 298 -6.93 -5.63 9.57
C VAL A 298 -5.99 -4.60 10.18
N GLY A 299 -4.67 -4.79 10.00
CA GLY A 299 -3.66 -3.85 10.46
C GLY A 299 -3.65 -2.57 9.61
N SER A 300 -3.19 -1.45 10.16
CA SER A 300 -3.08 -0.19 9.41
C SER A 300 -2.06 -0.30 8.26
N THR A 301 -2.43 0.21 7.09
CA THR A 301 -1.52 0.36 5.93
C THR A 301 -0.53 1.50 6.12
N GLY A 302 0.52 1.55 5.30
CA GLY A 302 1.41 2.72 5.24
C GLY A 302 0.67 3.98 4.81
N GLU A 303 1.20 5.14 5.20
CA GLU A 303 0.66 6.43 4.77
C GLU A 303 1.23 6.83 3.41
N ASP A 304 0.50 7.62 2.62
CA ASP A 304 1.00 8.15 1.35
C ASP A 304 2.22 9.07 1.54
N GLY A 305 3.15 9.04 0.60
CA GLY A 305 4.28 9.98 0.57
C GLY A 305 3.84 11.41 0.31
N VAL A 306 4.60 12.37 0.82
CA VAL A 306 4.33 13.80 0.55
C VAL A 306 4.87 14.20 -0.82
N ALA A 307 4.16 15.09 -1.51
CA ALA A 307 4.61 15.62 -2.80
C ALA A 307 5.95 16.36 -2.67
N GLY A 308 6.79 16.26 -3.72
CA GLY A 308 8.06 17.00 -3.80
C GLY A 308 7.88 18.49 -4.02
N ALA A 309 8.92 19.28 -3.76
CA ALA A 309 8.88 20.72 -4.03
C ALA A 309 9.18 21.01 -5.51
N PRO A 310 8.55 22.04 -6.11
CA PRO A 310 8.86 22.45 -7.48
C PRO A 310 10.30 22.95 -7.64
N GLY A 311 10.84 22.84 -8.86
CA GLY A 311 12.15 23.41 -9.20
C GLY A 311 12.12 24.93 -9.37
N GLY A 312 13.30 25.56 -9.31
CA GLY A 312 13.43 27.00 -9.52
C GLY A 312 13.42 27.38 -11.02
N GLY A 313 12.97 28.60 -11.33
CA GLY A 313 13.02 29.14 -12.70
C GLY A 313 14.44 29.51 -13.13
N GLY A 314 14.77 29.42 -14.42
CA GLY A 314 16.08 29.83 -14.94
C GLY A 314 16.27 31.35 -14.91
N GLY A 315 17.51 31.81 -14.72
CA GLY A 315 17.85 33.24 -14.80
C GLY A 315 17.81 33.76 -16.23
N GLY A 316 17.45 35.04 -16.41
CA GLY A 316 17.45 35.68 -17.72
C GLY A 316 18.87 35.99 -18.21
N GLY A 317 19.11 35.93 -19.53
CA GLY A 317 20.41 36.27 -20.12
C GLY A 317 20.75 37.76 -20.03
N GLY A 318 22.02 38.13 -19.93
CA GLY A 318 22.46 39.53 -19.88
C GLY A 318 22.29 40.25 -21.23
N GLY A 319 22.09 41.57 -21.19
CA GLY A 319 22.04 42.41 -22.40
C GLY A 319 23.44 42.71 -22.97
N GLY A 320 23.54 42.94 -24.27
CA GLY A 320 24.83 43.24 -24.94
C GLY A 320 25.39 44.64 -24.61
N GLY A 321 26.71 44.76 -24.60
CA GLY A 321 27.43 46.02 -24.37
C GLY A 321 27.35 46.99 -25.55
N GLY A 322 27.47 48.29 -25.25
CA GLY A 322 27.49 49.34 -26.27
C GLY A 322 28.84 49.49 -26.98
N ARG A 323 28.80 49.94 -28.24
CA ARG A 323 29.97 50.36 -29.03
C ARG A 323 30.15 51.87 -28.97
N HIS A 324 31.39 52.32 -28.87
CA HIS A 324 31.80 53.72 -29.04
C HIS A 324 31.86 54.12 -30.53
N SER A 325 31.26 55.27 -30.87
CA SER A 325 31.46 55.98 -32.15
C SER A 325 32.70 56.87 -32.09
#